data_AF-A0A017HTQ6-F1
#
_entry.id   AF-A0A017HTQ6-F1
#
_cell.length_a   1.000
_cell.length_b   1.000
_cell.length_c   1.000
_cell.angle_alpha   90.00
_cell.angle_beta   90.00
_cell.angle_gamma   90.00
#
_symmetry.space_group_name_H-M   'P 1'
#
loop_
_entity.id
_entity.type
_entity.pdbx_description
1 polymer ?
#
loop_
_entity_poly.entity_id
_entity_poly.type
_entity_poly.pdbx_seq_one_letter_code
_entity_poly.pdbx_strand_id
1 'polypeptide(L)'
;MGVRTSTIREWEAAGCPVERKAEKAGQASLYRAADVIAWDRERAVRAATGDMAASDLNDLRKRKLAAEVILAELILAEKQGQLVRLDIFVEQVAHACSALKSRLLVLPAVVAPSLTLATTTQEFFDIVYQAVIEALEDISSGSFNFFGTGAATEEPSDAV
;
A
#
# COMPACT_ATOMS: atom_id res chain seq x y z
N MET A 1 -26.54 -43.12 -24.08
CA MET A 1 -25.34 -42.33 -23.78
C MET A 1 -24.57 -42.17 -25.09
N GLY A 2 -24.68 -41.03 -25.78
CA GLY A 2 -24.08 -40.82 -27.10
C GLY A 2 -22.56 -40.61 -27.06
N VAL A 3 -21.83 -41.49 -26.39
CA VAL A 3 -20.38 -41.42 -26.17
C VAL A 3 -19.66 -42.56 -26.88
N ARG A 4 -18.39 -42.33 -27.22
CA ARG A 4 -17.55 -43.34 -27.88
C ARG A 4 -17.18 -44.46 -26.89
N THR A 5 -16.94 -45.66 -27.40
CA THR A 5 -16.48 -46.81 -26.59
C THR A 5 -15.11 -46.57 -25.95
N SER A 6 -14.28 -45.71 -26.54
CA SER A 6 -13.00 -45.25 -25.95
C SER A 6 -13.23 -44.47 -24.66
N THR A 7 -14.21 -43.56 -24.65
CA THR A 7 -14.57 -42.74 -23.48
C THR A 7 -15.05 -43.60 -22.31
N ILE A 8 -15.80 -44.67 -22.59
CA ILE A 8 -16.24 -45.62 -21.56
C ILE A 8 -15.04 -46.35 -20.94
N ARG A 9 -14.03 -46.75 -21.73
CA ARG A 9 -12.80 -47.37 -21.21
C ARG A 9 -11.97 -46.40 -20.36
N GLU A 10 -11.91 -45.14 -20.76
CA GLU A 10 -11.28 -44.08 -19.94
C GLU A 10 -12.03 -43.90 -18.61
N TRP A 11 -13.37 -43.98 -18.63
CA TRP A 11 -14.17 -43.90 -17.41
C TRP A 11 -13.98 -45.13 -16.52
N GLU A 12 -13.87 -46.33 -17.09
CA GLU A 12 -13.51 -47.54 -16.34
C GLU A 12 -12.14 -47.40 -15.66
N ALA A 13 -11.14 -46.86 -16.35
CA ALA A 13 -9.83 -46.57 -15.77
C ALA A 13 -9.89 -45.51 -14.67
N ALA A 14 -10.83 -44.57 -14.77
CA ALA A 14 -11.10 -43.53 -13.77
C ALA A 14 -12.02 -44.00 -12.62
N GLY A 15 -12.43 -45.26 -12.58
CA GLY A 15 -13.22 -45.84 -11.49
C GLY A 15 -14.74 -45.80 -11.66
N CYS A 16 -15.24 -45.80 -12.90
CA CYS A 16 -16.66 -45.89 -13.20
C CYS A 16 -17.29 -47.22 -12.71
N PRO A 17 -18.50 -47.20 -12.11
CA PRO A 17 -19.18 -48.42 -11.67
C PRO A 17 -19.47 -49.41 -12.81
N VAL A 18 -19.07 -50.67 -12.62
CA VAL A 18 -19.29 -51.77 -13.58
C VAL A 18 -20.02 -52.91 -12.87
N GLU A 19 -21.16 -53.37 -13.42
CA GLU A 19 -21.94 -54.46 -12.83
C GLU A 19 -21.32 -55.84 -13.14
N ARG A 20 -20.89 -56.04 -14.39
CA ARG A 20 -20.15 -57.24 -14.79
C ARG A 20 -19.00 -56.84 -15.69
N LYS A 21 -17.79 -57.02 -15.19
CA LYS A 21 -16.57 -56.79 -15.96
C LYS A 21 -16.40 -57.91 -16.99
N ALA A 22 -15.98 -57.55 -18.20
CA ALA A 22 -15.59 -58.52 -19.21
C ALA A 22 -14.43 -59.39 -18.73
N GLU A 23 -14.54 -60.72 -18.87
CA GLU A 23 -13.51 -61.67 -18.43
C GLU A 23 -12.40 -61.87 -19.49
N LYS A 24 -12.70 -61.53 -20.76
CA LYS A 24 -11.77 -61.67 -21.89
C LYS A 24 -11.75 -60.42 -22.76
N ALA A 25 -10.61 -60.15 -23.38
CA ALA A 25 -10.46 -59.10 -24.36
C ALA A 25 -11.44 -59.31 -25.52
N GLY A 26 -12.31 -58.33 -25.76
CA GLY A 26 -13.34 -58.38 -26.81
C GLY A 26 -14.77 -58.65 -26.31
N GLN A 27 -14.97 -58.96 -25.03
CA GLN A 27 -16.31 -59.09 -24.44
C GLN A 27 -16.82 -57.72 -23.93
N ALA A 28 -18.13 -57.47 -24.06
CA ALA A 28 -18.76 -56.25 -23.57
C ALA A 28 -18.98 -56.33 -22.04
N SER A 29 -18.48 -55.35 -21.30
CA SER A 29 -18.84 -55.14 -19.90
C SER A 29 -20.30 -54.69 -19.79
N LEU A 30 -20.98 -55.10 -18.71
CA LEU A 30 -22.34 -54.66 -18.40
C LEU A 30 -22.29 -53.52 -17.38
N TYR A 31 -23.07 -52.48 -17.65
CA TYR A 31 -23.16 -51.29 -16.81
C TYR A 31 -24.62 -50.97 -16.52
N ARG A 32 -24.90 -50.52 -15.30
CA ARG A 32 -26.16 -49.86 -15.00
C ARG A 32 -26.09 -48.41 -15.45
N ALA A 33 -26.95 -48.04 -16.39
CA ALA A 33 -26.95 -46.68 -16.93
C ALA A 33 -27.13 -45.61 -15.83
N ALA A 34 -27.97 -45.86 -14.82
CA ALA A 34 -28.22 -44.93 -13.73
C ALA A 34 -26.95 -44.63 -12.90
N ASP A 35 -26.18 -45.66 -12.55
CA ASP A 35 -24.98 -45.53 -11.71
C ASP A 35 -23.85 -44.80 -12.46
N VAL A 36 -23.71 -45.10 -13.76
CA VAL A 36 -22.74 -44.41 -14.62
C VAL A 36 -23.10 -42.93 -14.80
N ILE A 37 -24.38 -42.60 -14.98
CA ILE A 37 -24.85 -41.21 -15.06
C ILE A 37 -24.59 -40.46 -13.75
N ALA A 38 -24.87 -41.10 -12.61
CA ALA A 38 -24.64 -40.49 -11.29
C ALA A 38 -23.15 -40.19 -11.07
N TRP A 39 -22.29 -41.18 -11.35
CA TRP A 39 -20.83 -41.03 -11.25
C TRP A 39 -20.29 -39.93 -12.18
N ASP A 40 -20.75 -39.87 -13.43
CA ASP A 40 -20.30 -38.85 -14.39
C ASP A 40 -20.73 -37.44 -13.96
N ARG A 41 -21.94 -37.30 -13.42
CA ARG A 41 -22.42 -36.02 -12.85
C ARG A 41 -21.59 -35.60 -11.65
N GLU A 42 -21.30 -36.49 -10.71
CA GLU A 42 -20.47 -36.17 -9.53
C GLU A 42 -19.05 -35.77 -9.94
N ARG A 43 -18.48 -36.46 -10.93
CA ARG A 43 -17.17 -36.13 -11.50
C ARG A 43 -17.17 -34.77 -12.17
N ALA A 44 -18.19 -34.46 -12.98
CA ALA A 44 -18.34 -33.17 -13.65
C ALA A 44 -18.50 -32.02 -12.64
N VAL A 45 -19.31 -32.22 -11.58
CA VAL A 45 -19.47 -31.25 -10.49
C VAL A 45 -18.13 -31.03 -9.79
N ARG A 46 -17.41 -32.10 -9.41
CA ARG A 46 -16.10 -31.98 -8.72
C ARG A 46 -15.06 -31.27 -9.57
N ALA A 47 -15.02 -31.52 -10.87
CA ALA A 47 -14.14 -30.83 -11.80
C ALA A 47 -14.46 -29.33 -11.87
N ALA A 48 -15.73 -28.97 -12.00
CA ALA A 48 -16.16 -27.57 -12.04
C ALA A 48 -15.89 -26.82 -10.71
N THR A 49 -16.17 -27.44 -9.56
CA THR A 49 -15.93 -26.82 -8.25
C THR A 49 -14.45 -26.66 -7.93
N GLY A 50 -13.61 -27.64 -8.31
CA GLY A 50 -12.16 -27.58 -8.11
C GLY A 50 -11.50 -26.46 -8.92
N ASP A 51 -11.93 -26.26 -10.16
CA ASP A 51 -11.40 -25.21 -11.04
C ASP A 51 -11.83 -23.81 -10.58
N MET A 52 -13.08 -23.66 -10.11
CA MET A 52 -13.55 -22.41 -9.51
C MET A 52 -12.74 -22.03 -8.26
N ALA A 53 -12.54 -22.96 -7.33
CA ALA A 53 -11.78 -22.69 -6.10
C ALA A 53 -10.30 -22.37 -6.39
N ALA A 54 -9.69 -23.03 -7.38
CA ALA A 54 -8.33 -22.73 -7.81
C ALA A 54 -8.22 -21.37 -8.50
N SER A 55 -9.20 -21.01 -9.33
CA SER A 55 -9.28 -19.69 -9.98
C SER A 55 -9.42 -18.57 -8.95
N ASP A 56 -10.34 -18.70 -8.00
CA ASP A 56 -10.56 -17.71 -6.94
C ASP A 56 -9.30 -17.48 -6.10
N LEU A 57 -8.58 -18.56 -5.77
CA LEU A 57 -7.35 -18.49 -4.99
C LEU A 57 -6.23 -17.80 -5.78
N ASN A 58 -6.12 -18.06 -7.08
CA ASN A 58 -5.16 -17.38 -7.94
C ASN A 58 -5.47 -15.88 -8.09
N ASP A 59 -6.75 -15.50 -8.16
CA ASP A 59 -7.14 -14.10 -8.25
C ASP A 59 -6.92 -13.35 -6.93
N LEU A 60 -7.16 -13.99 -5.78
CA LEU A 60 -6.77 -13.44 -4.48
C LEU A 60 -5.26 -13.23 -4.36
N ARG A 61 -4.45 -14.20 -4.83
CA ARG A 61 -2.98 -14.06 -4.85
C ARG A 61 -2.52 -12.90 -5.72
N LYS A 62 -3.09 -12.73 -6.91
CA LYS A 62 -2.77 -11.58 -7.80
C LYS A 62 -3.08 -10.25 -7.13
N ARG A 63 -4.23 -10.13 -6.45
CA ARG A 63 -4.62 -8.91 -5.74
C ARG A 63 -3.67 -8.62 -4.57
N LYS A 64 -3.27 -9.65 -3.83
CA LYS A 64 -2.28 -9.52 -2.75
C LYS A 64 -0.94 -9.03 -3.28
N LEU A 65 -0.45 -9.64 -4.36
CA LEU A 65 0.82 -9.27 -4.98
C LEU A 65 0.77 -7.83 -5.51
N ALA A 66 -0.34 -7.41 -6.14
CA ALA A 66 -0.51 -6.03 -6.58
C ALA A 66 -0.46 -5.03 -5.40
N ALA A 67 -1.11 -5.35 -4.28
CA ALA A 67 -1.04 -4.52 -3.08
C ALA A 67 0.37 -4.47 -2.47
N GLU A 68 1.10 -5.59 -2.46
CA GLU A 68 2.49 -5.66 -1.99
C GLU A 68 3.44 -4.83 -2.85
N VAL A 69 3.25 -4.83 -4.18
CA VAL A 69 4.03 -3.99 -5.11
C VAL A 69 3.76 -2.51 -4.84
N ILE A 70 2.49 -2.10 -4.73
CA ILE A 70 2.14 -0.69 -4.42
C ILE A 70 2.77 -0.26 -3.09
N LEU A 71 2.74 -1.13 -2.07
CA LEU A 71 3.35 -0.84 -0.78
C LEU A 71 4.86 -0.66 -0.92
N ALA A 72 5.53 -1.53 -1.69
CA ALA A 72 6.96 -1.41 -1.96
C ALA A 72 7.31 -0.12 -2.71
N GLU A 73 6.49 0.30 -3.68
CA GLU A 73 6.64 1.58 -4.39
C GLU A 73 6.49 2.78 -3.44
N LEU A 74 5.52 2.76 -2.53
CA LEU A 74 5.33 3.81 -1.53
C LEU A 74 6.53 3.90 -0.56
N ILE A 75 7.05 2.77 -0.08
CA ILE A 75 8.25 2.75 0.78
C ILE A 75 9.46 3.31 0.02
N LEU A 76 9.61 2.95 -1.26
CA LEU A 76 10.69 3.47 -2.09
C LEU A 76 10.58 4.98 -2.24
N ALA A 77 9.38 5.50 -2.53
CA ALA A 77 9.12 6.93 -2.68
C ALA A 77 9.30 7.70 -1.36
N GLU A 78 8.97 7.10 -0.21
CA GLU A 78 9.26 7.65 1.11
C GLU A 78 10.77 7.75 1.35
N LYS A 79 11.52 6.69 1.06
CA LYS A 79 13.00 6.69 1.17
C LYS A 79 13.69 7.65 0.22
N GLN A 80 13.10 7.89 -0.95
CA GLN A 80 13.57 8.88 -1.91
C GLN A 80 13.21 10.32 -1.52
N GLY A 81 12.46 10.52 -0.43
CA GLY A 81 12.02 11.83 0.03
C GLY A 81 10.94 12.48 -0.83
N GLN A 82 10.24 11.69 -1.66
CA GLN A 82 9.14 12.19 -2.50
C GLN A 82 7.79 12.20 -1.77
N LEU A 83 7.70 11.50 -0.63
CA LEU A 83 6.52 11.45 0.23
C LEU A 83 6.86 12.04 1.59
N VAL A 84 6.00 12.92 2.08
CA VAL A 84 6.03 13.46 3.44
C VAL A 84 4.69 13.14 4.09
N ARG A 85 4.71 12.72 5.35
CA ARG A 85 3.47 12.51 6.08
C ARG A 85 2.76 13.85 6.31
N LEU A 86 1.47 13.88 5.98
CA LEU A 86 0.68 15.12 6.00
C LEU A 86 0.56 15.69 7.42
N ASP A 87 0.47 14.84 8.44
CA ASP A 87 0.41 15.25 9.84
C ASP A 87 1.65 16.03 10.27
N ILE A 88 2.84 15.51 9.98
CA ILE A 88 4.11 16.19 10.27
C ILE A 88 4.19 17.51 9.49
N PHE A 89 3.82 17.50 8.21
CA PHE A 89 3.85 18.71 7.40
C PHE A 89 2.95 19.82 7.96
N VAL A 90 1.70 19.48 8.33
CA VAL A 90 0.75 20.45 8.89
C VAL A 90 1.26 21.02 10.22
N GLU A 91 1.83 20.18 11.08
CA GLU A 91 2.40 20.62 12.36
C GLU A 91 3.56 21.59 12.16
N GLN A 92 4.49 21.27 11.25
CA GLN A 92 5.64 22.13 10.96
C GLN A 92 5.22 23.48 10.35
N VAL A 93 4.26 23.47 9.42
CA VAL A 93 3.72 24.71 8.84
C VAL A 93 3.01 25.54 9.92
N ALA A 94 2.22 24.91 10.78
CA ALA A 94 1.55 25.60 11.88
C ALA A 94 2.57 26.22 12.86
N HIS A 95 3.64 25.50 13.18
CA HIS A 95 4.73 26.00 14.01
C HIS A 95 5.43 27.21 13.36
N ALA A 96 5.80 27.13 12.08
CA ALA A 96 6.40 28.23 11.35
C ALA A 96 5.49 29.47 11.29
N CYS A 97 4.20 29.30 11.03
CA CYS A 97 3.23 30.39 11.06
C CYS A 97 3.07 31.02 12.46
N SER A 98 3.11 30.21 13.52
CA SER A 98 3.06 30.69 14.90
C SER A 98 4.29 31.53 15.26
N ALA A 99 5.49 31.03 14.89
CA ALA A 99 6.75 31.75 15.06
C ALA A 99 6.74 33.09 14.32
N LEU A 100 6.32 33.10 13.04
CA LEU A 100 6.15 34.31 12.24
C LEU A 100 5.22 35.33 12.92
N LYS A 101 4.04 34.87 13.36
CA LYS A 101 3.07 35.73 14.05
C LYS A 101 3.68 36.35 15.31
N SER A 102 4.37 35.55 16.12
CA SER A 102 4.99 36.03 17.36
C SER A 102 6.02 37.13 17.08
N ARG A 103 6.87 36.95 16.06
CA ARG A 103 7.93 37.90 15.72
C ARG A 103 7.38 39.21 15.17
N LEU A 104 6.39 39.12 14.28
CA LEU A 104 5.72 40.30 13.71
C LEU A 104 5.00 41.15 14.78
N LEU A 105 4.39 40.50 15.78
CA LEU A 105 3.71 41.21 16.86
C LEU A 105 4.68 41.91 17.83
N VAL A 106 5.90 41.39 17.98
CA VAL A 106 6.94 41.97 18.84
C VAL A 106 7.67 43.12 18.14
N LEU A 107 7.73 43.11 16.81
CA LEU A 107 8.48 44.09 16.01
C LEU A 107 8.17 45.55 16.39
N PRO A 108 6.92 46.02 16.50
CA PRO A 108 6.65 47.41 16.86
C PRO A 108 7.25 47.83 18.21
N ALA A 109 7.26 46.93 19.20
CA ALA A 109 7.83 47.20 20.52
C ALA A 109 9.36 47.31 20.47
N VAL A 110 10.02 46.54 19.59
CA VAL A 110 11.47 46.56 19.38
C VAL A 110 11.91 47.84 18.66
N VAL A 111 11.12 48.27 17.67
CA VAL A 111 11.49 49.36 16.77
C VAL A 111 11.09 50.73 17.34
N ALA A 112 10.08 50.79 18.21
CA ALA A 112 9.59 52.03 18.82
C ALA A 112 10.70 52.91 19.46
N PRO A 113 11.64 52.41 20.26
CA PRO A 113 12.71 53.23 20.84
C PRO A 113 13.61 53.85 19.76
N SER A 114 14.01 53.08 18.75
CA SER A 114 14.87 53.55 17.65
C SER A 114 14.19 54.62 16.81
N LEU A 115 12.87 54.53 16.62
CA LEU A 115 12.08 55.53 15.89
C LEU A 115 12.00 56.87 16.63
N THR A 116 12.09 56.89 17.96
CA THR A 116 12.10 58.17 18.72
C THR A 116 13.37 58.99 18.51
N LEU A 117 14.46 58.33 18.09
CA LEU A 117 15.76 58.94 17.83
C LEU A 117 15.94 59.36 16.36
N ALA A 118 15.07 58.89 15.47
CA ALA A 118 15.15 59.20 14.05
C ALA A 118 14.69 60.65 13.80
N THR A 119 15.45 61.36 12.98
CA THR A 119 15.23 62.78 12.66
C THR A 119 14.75 63.00 11.23
N THR A 120 15.01 62.04 10.34
CA THR A 120 14.66 62.12 8.92
C THR A 120 13.72 60.98 8.53
N THR A 121 12.75 61.24 7.65
CA THR A 121 11.83 60.22 7.12
C THR A 121 12.54 59.00 6.53
N GLN A 122 13.73 59.19 5.95
CA GLN A 122 14.53 58.11 5.41
C GLN A 122 15.08 57.18 6.50
N GLU A 123 15.55 57.74 7.62
CA GLU A 123 16.02 56.99 8.78
C GLU A 123 14.87 56.17 9.40
N PHE A 124 13.66 56.73 9.45
CA PHE A 124 12.47 55.99 9.88
C PHE A 124 12.22 54.75 9.02
N PHE A 125 12.26 54.91 7.69
CA PHE A 125 12.03 53.81 6.77
C PHE A 125 13.12 52.74 6.88
N ASP A 126 14.39 53.16 6.94
CA ASP A 126 15.54 52.26 7.05
C ASP A 126 15.50 51.42 8.33
N ILE A 127 15.15 52.04 9.46
CA ILE A 127 15.02 51.35 10.76
C ILE A 127 13.92 50.28 10.72
N VAL A 128 12.74 50.62 10.18
CA VAL A 128 11.63 49.66 10.06
C VAL A 128 11.98 48.55 9.08
N TYR A 129 12.58 48.89 7.94
CA TYR A 129 12.93 47.95 6.90
C TYR A 129 13.97 46.94 7.36
N GLN A 130 15.01 47.39 8.07
CA GLN A 130 16.02 46.50 8.66
C GLN A 130 15.41 45.57 9.70
N ALA A 131 14.53 46.06 10.58
CA ALA A 131 13.88 45.22 11.57
C ALA A 131 12.97 44.15 10.96
N VAL A 132 12.32 44.44 9.83
CA VAL A 132 11.54 43.45 9.08
C VAL A 132 12.46 42.40 8.46
N ILE A 133 13.58 42.81 7.86
CA ILE A 133 14.56 41.86 7.30
C ILE A 133 15.12 40.95 8.39
N GLU A 134 15.55 41.50 9.52
CA GLU A 134 16.09 40.72 10.63
C GLU A 134 15.07 39.72 11.16
N ALA A 135 13.80 40.14 11.31
CA ALA A 135 12.72 39.25 11.71
C ALA A 135 12.48 38.11 10.69
N LEU A 136 12.58 38.39 9.39
CA LEU A 136 12.43 37.37 8.34
C LEU A 136 13.63 36.42 8.27
N GLU A 137 14.85 36.92 8.46
CA GLU A 137 16.08 36.13 8.46
C GLU A 137 16.07 35.12 9.63
N ASP A 138 15.69 35.58 10.82
CA ASP A 138 15.53 34.77 12.04
C ASP A 138 14.51 33.64 11.83
N ILE A 139 13.38 33.94 11.19
CA ILE A 139 12.38 32.92 10.84
C ILE A 139 12.95 31.95 9.80
N SER A 140 13.60 32.45 8.75
CA SER A 140 14.14 31.60 7.68
C SER A 140 15.17 30.60 8.17
N SER A 141 15.95 30.96 9.18
CA SER A 141 17.01 30.13 9.76
C SER A 141 16.49 29.15 10.83
N GLY A 142 15.44 29.50 11.58
CA GLY A 142 14.95 28.69 12.70
C GLY A 142 13.68 27.87 12.47
N SER A 143 12.86 28.17 11.44
CA SER A 143 11.47 27.67 11.39
C SER A 143 11.25 26.38 10.59
N PHE A 144 12.21 25.93 9.77
CA PHE A 144 12.08 24.72 8.96
C PHE A 144 13.10 23.64 9.33
N ASN A 145 12.96 23.04 10.50
CA ASN A 145 13.67 21.81 10.84
C ASN A 145 12.95 20.59 10.23
N PHE A 146 13.12 20.39 8.93
CA PHE A 146 12.51 19.26 8.18
C PHE A 146 13.12 17.90 8.53
N PHE A 147 14.32 17.88 9.09
CA PHE A 147 14.99 16.66 9.52
C PHE A 147 14.57 16.32 10.94
N GLY A 148 13.39 15.72 11.06
CA GLY A 148 13.08 14.89 12.21
C GLY A 148 14.23 13.93 12.45
N THR A 149 14.80 13.99 13.64
CA THR A 149 15.93 13.18 14.11
C THR A 149 15.47 11.72 14.22
N GLY A 150 15.29 11.05 13.08
CA GLY A 150 15.08 9.61 12.97
C GLY A 150 16.39 8.83 13.10
N ALA A 151 17.31 9.31 13.95
CA ALA A 151 18.55 8.64 14.27
C ALA A 151 18.46 8.07 15.69
N ALA A 152 17.71 6.97 15.81
CA ALA A 152 18.01 5.94 16.78
C ALA A 152 17.79 4.61 16.07
N THR A 153 18.84 4.19 15.36
CA THR A 153 19.09 2.81 14.98
C THR A 153 18.93 1.96 16.24
N GLU A 154 17.80 1.28 16.42
CA GLU A 154 17.74 0.11 17.29
C GLU A 154 18.56 -0.97 16.57
N GLU A 155 19.87 -1.00 16.84
CA GLU A 155 20.66 -2.20 16.64
C GLU A 155 20.06 -3.30 17.52
N PRO A 156 19.73 -4.49 16.98
CA PRO A 156 19.44 -5.63 17.81
C PRO A 156 20.74 -5.99 18.55
N SER A 157 20.77 -5.66 19.83
CA SER A 157 21.75 -6.13 20.79
C SER A 157 21.67 -7.65 20.87
N ASP A 158 22.49 -8.33 20.08
CA ASP A 158 22.91 -9.71 20.32
C ASP A 158 23.58 -9.77 21.70
N ALA A 159 22.86 -10.30 22.69
CA ALA A 159 23.41 -10.95 23.88
C ALA A 159 22.29 -11.65 24.66
N VAL A 160 22.18 -12.98 24.54
CA VAL A 160 22.61 -14.01 25.52
C VAL A 160 22.32 -15.40 24.93
#